data_AF-S2IU82-F1
#
_entry.id   AF-S2IU82-F1
#
_cell.length_a   1.000
_cell.length_b   1.000
_cell.length_c   1.000
_cell.angle_alpha   90.00
_cell.angle_beta   90.00
_cell.angle_gamma   90.00
#
_symmetry.space_group_name_H-M   'P 1'
#
loop_
_entity.id
_entity.type
_entity.pdbx_description
1 polymer ?
#
loop_
_entity_poly.entity_id
_entity_poly.type
_entity_poly.pdbx_seq_one_letter_code
_entity_poly.pdbx_strand_id
1 'polypeptide(L)'
;MSNSEGLAIASNQRSLSSIDSLNLLDELQAEILKEQNAVIHTQSKAPAPQRKSIDIEEHSGLRIKRRIISSSKCKTGLQNVEFVPIQNVENRTKLYFSIHVGVKPSKDWGTIGVVDKCISLSDFCVTRITDMRGSFSNLYITGKAFSNNQDQIGMGSIIAIKRPFLLKPTETHHSIGLHVDQVQQMWVIGQSLDLAQCGSFVRKDVRCTEWTDIRSGDYCDKHLERVCNYSKNGRMELAGGGFDIRWATQKRQSDGTILYESKREKRVDPMSRLFSSMPRSSKDKEAYYLKGKGLVAVDGTLIKKTAPPKREPTAAEREELTEFLKGRRDPGAEMIRKIKGIKEDSPRTVLSKEALDKMGIGIKSLTKEEEQAKKRSFEALSKASDKDHDDQKKPRYVYL
;
A
#
# COMPACT_ATOMS: atom_id res chain seq x y z
N MET A 1 9.57 76.63 92.66
CA MET A 1 9.87 75.62 91.62
C MET A 1 8.94 75.89 90.45
N SER A 2 9.40 75.65 89.21
CA SER A 2 8.70 75.70 87.91
C SER A 2 8.20 77.06 87.38
N ASN A 3 8.88 77.58 86.35
CA ASN A 3 8.41 78.61 85.41
C ASN A 3 8.09 77.88 84.09
N SER A 4 6.88 77.87 83.49
CA SER A 4 5.95 78.92 83.03
C SER A 4 6.19 79.36 81.56
N GLU A 5 5.07 79.48 80.82
CA GLU A 5 4.86 80.15 79.51
C GLU A 5 5.20 79.32 78.25
N GLY A 6 4.39 79.22 77.20
CA GLY A 6 3.05 79.73 76.89
C GLY A 6 2.75 79.37 75.42
N LEU A 7 1.70 78.59 75.16
CA LEU A 7 1.28 78.21 73.81
C LEU A 7 0.21 79.22 73.33
N ALA A 8 0.61 80.15 72.45
CA ALA A 8 -0.31 81.07 71.80
C ALA A 8 -0.88 80.45 70.51
N ILE A 9 -2.20 80.36 70.47
CA ILE A 9 -3.03 79.98 69.33
C ILE A 9 -3.04 81.15 68.34
N ALA A 10 -2.55 80.94 67.12
CA ALA A 10 -2.75 81.85 66.00
C ALA A 10 -3.63 81.18 64.96
N SER A 11 -4.91 81.56 64.98
CA SER A 11 -5.87 81.35 63.91
C SER A 11 -5.40 82.06 62.64
N ASN A 12 -5.15 81.32 61.56
CA ASN A 12 -4.99 81.91 60.24
C ASN A 12 -5.89 81.17 59.24
N GLN A 13 -7.09 81.71 59.08
CA GLN A 13 -8.00 81.36 58.01
C GLN A 13 -7.39 81.82 56.69
N ARG A 14 -7.02 80.88 55.81
CA ARG A 14 -6.91 81.13 54.37
C ARG A 14 -8.02 80.37 53.69
N SER A 15 -9.07 81.10 53.32
CA SER A 15 -10.10 80.64 52.39
C SER A 15 -9.44 80.38 51.03
N LEU A 16 -9.16 79.10 50.73
CA LEU A 16 -8.95 78.67 49.35
C LEU A 16 -10.32 78.66 48.68
N SER A 17 -10.45 79.44 47.62
CA SER A 17 -11.68 79.55 46.86
C SER A 17 -12.02 78.17 46.26
N SER A 18 -13.31 77.82 46.21
CA SER A 18 -13.78 76.54 45.63
C SER A 18 -13.37 76.29 44.17
N ILE A 19 -12.76 77.29 43.52
CA ILE A 19 -12.22 77.23 42.16
C ILE A 19 -10.86 76.50 42.13
N ASP A 20 -10.03 76.64 43.16
CA ASP A 20 -8.68 76.05 43.18
C ASP A 20 -8.71 74.53 43.47
N SER A 21 -9.72 74.06 44.21
CA SER A 21 -9.93 72.64 44.50
C SER A 21 -10.48 71.85 43.30
N LEU A 22 -11.17 72.51 42.37
CA LEU A 22 -11.64 71.88 41.12
C LEU A 22 -10.48 71.70 40.13
N ASN A 23 -9.60 72.69 40.02
CA ASN A 23 -8.42 72.60 39.14
C ASN A 23 -7.43 71.51 39.58
N LEU A 24 -7.25 71.30 40.90
CA LEU A 24 -6.36 70.27 41.43
C LEU A 24 -6.90 68.85 41.19
N LEU A 25 -8.22 68.67 41.19
CA LEU A 25 -8.88 67.39 40.89
C LEU A 25 -8.82 67.07 39.41
N ASP A 26 -8.96 68.08 38.53
CA ASP A 26 -8.82 67.91 37.07
C ASP A 26 -7.37 67.62 36.68
N GLU A 27 -6.38 68.24 37.34
CA GLU A 27 -4.95 67.93 37.13
C GLU A 27 -4.60 66.51 37.58
N LEU A 28 -5.09 66.08 38.75
CA LEU A 28 -4.90 64.70 39.23
C LEU A 28 -5.61 63.67 38.34
N GLN A 29 -6.81 63.98 37.83
CA GLN A 29 -7.50 63.11 36.87
C GLN A 29 -6.76 63.04 35.52
N ALA A 30 -6.18 64.15 35.06
CA ALA A 30 -5.37 64.20 33.85
C ALA A 30 -4.06 63.42 34.00
N GLU A 31 -3.41 63.44 35.16
CA GLU A 31 -2.22 62.62 35.46
C GLU A 31 -2.55 61.13 35.55
N ILE A 32 -3.65 60.76 36.21
CA ILE A 32 -4.13 59.36 36.27
C ILE A 32 -4.46 58.82 34.87
N LEU A 33 -5.08 59.63 34.00
CA LEU A 33 -5.33 59.27 32.61
C LEU A 33 -4.03 59.19 31.78
N LYS A 34 -3.03 60.02 32.07
CA LYS A 34 -1.70 59.95 31.43
C LYS A 34 -0.95 58.68 31.82
N GLU A 35 -1.00 58.28 33.08
CA GLU A 35 -0.41 57.04 33.57
C GLU A 35 -1.14 55.80 33.03
N GLN A 36 -2.47 55.81 32.99
CA GLN A 36 -3.24 54.73 32.37
C GLN A 36 -2.95 54.60 30.87
N ASN A 37 -2.81 55.71 30.14
CA ASN A 37 -2.44 55.68 28.72
C ASN A 37 -0.96 55.30 28.50
N ALA A 38 -0.05 55.60 29.42
CA ALA A 38 1.36 55.18 29.36
C ALA A 38 1.54 53.68 29.65
N VAL A 39 0.71 53.09 30.51
CA VAL A 39 0.66 51.64 30.75
C VAL A 39 0.04 50.90 29.56
N ILE A 40 -0.88 51.53 28.82
CA ILE A 40 -1.46 50.96 27.59
C ILE A 40 -0.46 51.05 26.40
N HIS A 41 0.39 52.09 26.35
CA HIS A 41 1.36 52.27 25.26
C HIS A 41 2.72 51.58 25.43
N THR A 42 3.04 51.04 26.61
CA THR A 42 4.24 50.21 26.85
C THR A 42 4.00 48.70 26.70
N GLN A 43 2.78 48.30 26.34
CA GLN A 43 2.51 46.99 25.73
C GLN A 43 2.63 47.10 24.20
N SER A 44 3.77 47.59 23.72
CA SER A 44 4.16 47.48 22.33
C SER A 44 4.40 46.02 21.98
N LYS A 45 3.32 45.34 21.61
CA LYS A 45 3.27 44.39 20.49
C LYS A 45 4.38 43.33 20.51
N ALA A 46 4.38 42.49 21.54
CA ALA A 46 4.83 41.11 21.32
C ALA A 46 3.99 40.56 20.16
N PRO A 47 4.59 40.04 19.07
CA PRO A 47 3.81 39.51 17.98
C PRO A 47 2.95 38.38 18.55
N ALA A 48 1.63 38.57 18.53
CA ALA A 48 0.69 37.48 18.74
C ALA A 48 1.19 36.29 17.92
N PRO A 49 1.26 35.06 18.47
CA PRO A 49 1.76 33.92 17.71
C PRO A 49 0.91 33.84 16.45
N GLN A 50 1.51 34.23 15.31
CA GLN A 50 0.83 34.19 14.03
C GLN A 50 0.35 32.76 13.89
N ARG A 51 -0.97 32.56 13.94
CA ARG A 51 -1.56 31.24 13.72
C ARG A 51 -1.06 30.81 12.35
N LYS A 52 -0.07 29.90 12.32
CA LYS A 52 0.51 29.40 11.08
C LYS A 52 -0.65 28.87 10.25
N SER A 53 -0.98 29.56 9.16
CA SER A 53 -2.00 29.10 8.23
C SER A 53 -1.56 27.73 7.74
N ILE A 54 -2.28 26.68 8.16
CA ILE A 54 -1.95 25.33 7.76
C ILE A 54 -2.26 25.20 6.29
N ASP A 55 -1.27 24.81 5.51
CA ASP A 55 -1.40 24.57 4.09
C ASP A 55 -2.19 23.26 3.87
N ILE A 56 -3.30 23.35 3.14
CA ILE A 56 -4.21 22.23 2.88
C ILE A 56 -4.23 21.99 1.37
N GLU A 57 -4.11 20.74 0.96
CA GLU A 57 -4.24 20.36 -0.44
C GLU A 57 -5.72 20.32 -0.86
N GLU A 58 -6.04 20.95 -2.00
CA GLU A 58 -7.42 21.20 -2.45
C GLU A 58 -8.21 19.91 -2.73
N HIS A 59 -7.60 18.87 -3.33
CA HIS A 59 -8.33 17.68 -3.77
C HIS A 59 -8.45 16.60 -2.68
N SER A 60 -7.39 16.39 -1.90
CA SER A 60 -7.26 15.35 -0.87
C SER A 60 -7.59 15.85 0.54
N GLY A 61 -7.54 17.16 0.79
CA GLY A 61 -7.74 17.74 2.12
C GLY A 61 -6.63 17.38 3.12
N LEU A 62 -5.46 16.96 2.63
CA LEU A 62 -4.31 16.64 3.47
C LEU A 62 -3.59 17.92 3.91
N ARG A 63 -3.17 17.96 5.18
CA ARG A 63 -2.40 19.07 5.75
C ARG A 63 -0.92 18.89 5.44
N ILE A 64 -0.29 19.92 4.87
CA ILE A 64 1.08 19.90 4.39
C ILE A 64 1.98 20.70 5.34
N LYS A 65 3.10 20.11 5.78
CA LYS A 65 4.11 20.74 6.63
C LYS A 65 5.22 21.44 5.84
N ARG A 66 5.64 20.85 4.72
CA ARG A 66 6.70 21.37 3.83
C ARG A 66 6.28 21.15 2.37
N ARG A 67 5.64 22.14 1.77
CA ARG A 67 5.22 22.08 0.36
C ARG A 67 6.44 22.28 -0.55
N ILE A 68 6.64 21.33 -1.46
CA ILE A 68 7.68 21.36 -2.50
C ILE A 68 7.09 21.96 -3.79
N ILE A 69 5.81 21.68 -4.08
CA ILE A 69 5.14 22.10 -5.32
C ILE A 69 3.98 23.05 -5.01
N SER A 70 3.96 24.20 -5.68
CA SER A 70 2.89 25.19 -5.54
C SER A 70 1.50 24.61 -5.85
N SER A 71 0.47 25.13 -5.18
CA SER A 71 -0.92 24.69 -5.37
C SER A 71 -1.37 24.81 -6.83
N SER A 72 -1.02 25.92 -7.49
CA SER A 72 -1.32 26.16 -8.91
C SER A 72 -0.73 25.10 -9.84
N LYS A 73 0.52 24.68 -9.62
CA LYS A 73 1.18 23.64 -10.41
C LYS A 73 0.54 22.27 -10.18
N CYS A 74 0.17 21.94 -8.94
CA CYS A 74 -0.59 20.71 -8.66
C CYS A 74 -1.94 20.69 -9.37
N LYS A 75 -2.68 21.80 -9.31
CA LYS A 75 -4.00 21.95 -9.96
C LYS A 75 -3.91 21.81 -11.47
N THR A 76 -2.93 22.48 -12.09
CA THR A 76 -2.68 22.39 -13.54
C THR A 76 -2.30 20.96 -13.94
N GLY A 77 -1.52 20.26 -13.11
CA GLY A 77 -1.16 18.85 -13.35
C GLY A 77 -2.36 17.91 -13.40
N LEU A 78 -3.38 18.17 -12.58
CA LEU A 78 -4.59 17.34 -12.43
C LEU A 78 -5.80 17.83 -13.25
N GLN A 79 -5.73 19.00 -13.89
CA GLN A 79 -6.88 19.65 -14.53
C GLN A 79 -7.62 18.79 -15.58
N ASN A 80 -6.91 17.91 -16.30
CA ASN A 80 -7.47 17.08 -17.37
C ASN A 80 -7.67 15.62 -16.95
N VAL A 81 -7.88 15.39 -15.65
CA VAL A 81 -7.84 14.06 -15.04
C VAL A 81 -8.91 13.96 -13.98
N GLU A 82 -9.65 12.85 -13.97
CA GLU A 82 -10.60 12.57 -12.91
C GLU A 82 -9.86 12.26 -11.60
N PHE A 83 -10.13 13.02 -10.54
CA PHE A 83 -9.58 12.72 -9.22
C PHE A 83 -10.34 11.54 -8.58
N VAL A 84 -9.60 10.48 -8.27
CA VAL A 84 -10.12 9.27 -7.63
C VAL A 84 -9.45 9.12 -6.26
N PRO A 85 -10.20 9.21 -5.15
CA PRO A 85 -9.67 8.94 -3.82
C PRO A 85 -9.14 7.51 -3.72
N ILE A 86 -8.06 7.28 -2.94
CA ILE A 86 -7.44 5.95 -2.77
C ILE A 86 -8.46 4.88 -2.37
N GLN A 87 -9.47 5.26 -1.59
CA GLN A 87 -10.54 4.36 -1.16
C GLN A 87 -11.30 3.71 -2.33
N ASN A 88 -11.43 4.44 -3.44
CA ASN A 88 -12.18 4.03 -4.62
C ASN A 88 -11.29 3.43 -5.72
N VAL A 89 -9.96 3.52 -5.59
CA VAL A 89 -9.02 3.01 -6.62
C VAL A 89 -9.18 1.51 -6.85
N GLU A 90 -9.34 0.74 -5.77
CA GLU A 90 -9.51 -0.71 -5.86
C GLU A 90 -10.81 -1.07 -6.60
N ASN A 91 -11.93 -0.45 -6.21
CA ASN A 91 -13.24 -0.66 -6.82
C ASN A 91 -13.25 -0.24 -8.30
N ARG A 92 -12.67 0.93 -8.61
CA ARG A 92 -12.54 1.42 -10.00
C ARG A 92 -11.73 0.44 -10.85
N THR A 93 -10.64 -0.10 -10.31
CA THR A 93 -9.80 -1.03 -11.06
C THR A 93 -10.50 -2.38 -11.27
N LYS A 94 -11.26 -2.87 -10.29
CA LYS A 94 -12.12 -4.05 -10.47
C LYS A 94 -13.12 -3.83 -11.61
N LEU A 95 -13.74 -2.65 -11.67
CA LEU A 95 -14.63 -2.28 -12.79
C LEU A 95 -13.89 -2.19 -14.13
N TYR A 96 -12.67 -1.63 -14.14
CA TYR A 96 -11.84 -1.52 -15.35
C TYR A 96 -11.47 -2.88 -15.96
N PHE A 97 -11.18 -3.87 -15.12
CA PHE A 97 -10.84 -5.22 -15.57
C PHE A 97 -12.04 -6.17 -15.69
N SER A 98 -13.21 -5.78 -15.20
CA SER A 98 -14.43 -6.59 -15.32
C SER A 98 -14.88 -6.66 -16.78
N ILE A 99 -15.25 -7.86 -17.21
CA ILE A 99 -15.81 -8.13 -18.54
C ILE A 99 -17.30 -7.73 -18.58
N HIS A 100 -17.97 -7.76 -17.42
CA HIS A 100 -19.43 -7.58 -17.29
C HIS A 100 -19.89 -6.12 -17.25
N VAL A 101 -18.98 -5.16 -17.39
CA VAL A 101 -19.29 -3.73 -17.37
C VAL A 101 -19.33 -3.20 -18.79
N GLY A 102 -20.50 -2.76 -19.25
CA GLY A 102 -20.71 -2.25 -20.61
C GLY A 102 -19.91 -0.98 -20.93
N VAL A 103 -19.63 -0.13 -19.93
CA VAL A 103 -18.82 1.08 -20.07
C VAL A 103 -17.65 1.05 -19.09
N LYS A 104 -16.43 0.85 -19.60
CA LYS A 104 -15.23 0.84 -18.77
C LYS A 104 -14.91 2.25 -18.28
N PRO A 105 -14.46 2.41 -17.01
CA PRO A 105 -14.04 3.70 -16.51
C PRO A 105 -12.85 4.25 -17.30
N SER A 106 -12.78 5.58 -17.43
CA SER A 106 -11.71 6.24 -18.19
C SER A 106 -10.32 5.93 -17.61
N LYS A 107 -9.34 5.84 -18.50
CA LYS A 107 -7.92 5.71 -18.16
C LYS A 107 -7.33 7.02 -17.63
N ASP A 108 -7.98 8.15 -17.88
CA ASP A 108 -7.56 9.48 -17.45
C ASP A 108 -8.02 9.79 -16.02
N TRP A 109 -7.40 9.11 -15.06
CA TRP A 109 -7.63 9.35 -13.64
C TRP A 109 -6.32 9.52 -12.86
N GLY A 110 -6.42 10.11 -11.67
CA GLY A 110 -5.30 10.40 -10.80
C GLY A 110 -5.71 10.31 -9.33
N THR A 111 -4.72 10.14 -8.46
CA THR A 111 -4.94 10.03 -7.01
C THR A 111 -3.82 10.72 -6.25
N ILE A 112 -4.09 11.04 -5.00
CA ILE A 112 -3.13 11.67 -4.08
C ILE A 112 -3.11 10.83 -2.82
N GLY A 113 -1.91 10.57 -2.30
CA GLY A 113 -1.72 9.77 -1.09
C GLY A 113 -0.49 10.16 -0.31
N VAL A 114 -0.49 9.78 0.97
CA VAL A 114 0.67 9.85 1.86
C VAL A 114 1.43 8.54 1.79
N VAL A 115 2.76 8.59 1.71
CA VAL A 115 3.62 7.42 1.78
C VAL A 115 3.76 6.96 3.23
N ASP A 116 3.34 5.74 3.50
CA ASP A 116 3.42 5.10 4.83
C ASP A 116 4.61 4.13 4.89
N LYS A 117 4.84 3.37 3.81
CA LYS A 117 6.03 2.52 3.66
C LYS A 117 6.79 2.92 2.42
N CYS A 118 8.12 2.98 2.52
CA CYS A 118 9.00 3.28 1.42
C CYS A 118 10.21 2.36 1.46
N ILE A 119 10.43 1.63 0.38
CA ILE A 119 11.60 0.78 0.15
C ILE A 119 12.24 1.29 -1.13
N SER A 120 13.27 2.12 -0.97
CA SER A 120 14.07 2.61 -2.09
C SER A 120 15.20 1.63 -2.38
N LEU A 121 15.28 1.13 -3.61
CA LEU A 121 16.42 0.39 -4.13
C LEU A 121 17.23 1.29 -5.07
N SER A 122 18.28 0.74 -5.70
CA SER A 122 19.17 1.50 -6.59
C SER A 122 18.47 2.05 -7.85
N ASP A 123 17.51 1.30 -8.39
CA ASP A 123 16.93 1.59 -9.71
C ASP A 123 15.41 1.84 -9.68
N PHE A 124 14.77 1.52 -8.57
CA PHE A 124 13.33 1.63 -8.39
C PHE A 124 12.97 1.75 -6.92
N CYS A 125 11.76 2.22 -6.67
CA CYS A 125 11.21 2.33 -5.33
C CYS A 125 9.86 1.63 -5.25
N VAL A 126 9.66 0.87 -4.18
CA VAL A 126 8.36 0.28 -3.82
C VAL A 126 7.83 1.04 -2.61
N THR A 127 6.66 1.65 -2.78
CA THR A 127 6.03 2.45 -1.74
C THR A 127 4.59 2.02 -1.51
N ARG A 128 4.07 2.24 -0.30
CA ARG A 128 2.66 2.09 0.02
C ARG A 128 2.08 3.47 0.24
N ILE A 129 1.10 3.85 -0.59
CA ILE A 129 0.36 5.10 -0.45
C ILE A 129 -0.93 4.86 0.31
N THR A 130 -1.32 5.80 1.17
CA THR A 130 -2.52 5.74 2.00
C THR A 130 -3.21 7.10 2.08
N ASP A 131 -4.52 7.09 2.26
CA ASP A 131 -5.33 8.28 2.56
C ASP A 131 -5.41 8.55 4.08
N MET A 132 -4.60 7.85 4.89
CA MET A 132 -4.63 7.88 6.36
C MET A 132 -5.95 7.40 7.00
N ARG A 133 -7.00 7.22 6.21
CA ARG A 133 -8.34 6.73 6.55
C ARG A 133 -8.49 5.21 6.43
N GLY A 134 -7.38 4.48 6.35
CA GLY A 134 -7.36 3.02 6.31
C GLY A 134 -7.45 2.37 4.92
N SER A 135 -7.44 3.17 3.86
CA SER A 135 -7.27 2.69 2.48
C SER A 135 -5.83 2.86 2.04
N PHE A 136 -5.23 1.80 1.48
CA PHE A 136 -3.88 1.85 0.92
C PHE A 136 -3.83 1.21 -0.47
N SER A 137 -2.80 1.55 -1.23
CA SER A 137 -2.46 0.92 -2.50
C SER A 137 -0.95 0.82 -2.63
N ASN A 138 -0.46 -0.27 -3.24
CA ASN A 138 0.96 -0.47 -3.49
C ASN A 138 1.37 0.31 -4.74
N LEU A 139 2.46 1.05 -4.68
CA LEU A 139 2.97 1.91 -5.75
C LEU A 139 4.42 1.56 -6.08
N TYR A 140 4.66 1.24 -7.34
CA TYR A 140 5.96 0.92 -7.91
C TYR A 140 6.43 2.07 -8.79
N ILE A 141 7.58 2.65 -8.46
CA ILE A 141 8.15 3.80 -9.16
C ILE A 141 9.45 3.37 -9.82
N THR A 142 9.53 3.48 -11.14
CA THR A 142 10.71 3.07 -11.92
C THR A 142 11.18 4.18 -12.85
N GLY A 143 12.35 3.98 -13.46
CA GLY A 143 12.80 4.78 -14.59
C GLY A 143 12.95 6.27 -14.28
N LYS A 144 12.49 7.12 -15.20
CA LYS A 144 12.69 8.58 -15.12
C LYS A 144 11.95 9.19 -13.93
N ALA A 145 10.78 8.65 -13.58
CA ALA A 145 10.01 9.11 -12.43
C ALA A 145 10.77 8.89 -11.11
N PHE A 146 11.51 7.78 -11.00
CA PHE A 146 12.34 7.50 -9.84
C PHE A 146 13.57 8.41 -9.81
N SER A 147 14.36 8.45 -10.89
CA SER A 147 15.60 9.25 -10.94
C SER A 147 15.39 10.74 -10.64
N ASN A 148 14.25 11.31 -11.04
CA ASN A 148 13.97 12.73 -10.79
C ASN A 148 13.45 13.04 -9.37
N ASN A 149 12.82 12.06 -8.71
CA ASN A 149 12.11 12.29 -7.45
C ASN A 149 12.68 11.49 -6.27
N GLN A 150 13.77 10.75 -6.46
CA GLN A 150 14.37 9.85 -5.47
C GLN A 150 14.62 10.55 -4.12
N ASP A 151 15.18 11.76 -4.13
CA ASP A 151 15.51 12.51 -2.91
C ASP A 151 14.27 13.05 -2.16
N GLN A 152 13.13 13.13 -2.84
CA GLN A 152 11.89 13.70 -2.32
C GLN A 152 10.92 12.62 -1.81
N ILE A 153 11.09 11.38 -2.28
CA ILE A 153 10.27 10.24 -1.89
C ILE A 153 10.78 9.68 -0.56
N GLY A 154 9.98 9.85 0.49
CA GLY A 154 10.28 9.32 1.81
C GLY A 154 9.00 8.99 2.56
N MET A 155 9.15 8.48 3.78
CA MET A 155 8.02 8.29 4.68
C MET A 155 7.37 9.64 4.98
N GLY A 156 6.05 9.72 4.90
CA GLY A 156 5.28 10.95 5.08
C GLY A 156 5.25 11.88 3.87
N SER A 157 5.92 11.55 2.77
CA SER A 157 5.79 12.32 1.54
C SER A 157 4.39 12.18 0.96
N ILE A 158 3.79 13.29 0.52
CA ILE A 158 2.53 13.34 -0.19
C ILE A 158 2.84 13.28 -1.68
N ILE A 159 2.33 12.26 -2.35
CA ILE A 159 2.56 12.00 -3.77
C ILE A 159 1.25 12.15 -4.52
N ALA A 160 1.27 12.92 -5.59
CA ALA A 160 0.22 12.95 -6.60
C ALA A 160 0.60 12.07 -7.78
N ILE A 161 -0.36 11.31 -8.26
CA ILE A 161 -0.20 10.34 -9.33
C ILE A 161 -1.25 10.59 -10.39
N LYS A 162 -0.84 10.54 -11.65
CA LYS A 162 -1.66 10.73 -12.83
C LYS A 162 -1.44 9.58 -13.80
N ARG A 163 -2.54 9.00 -14.28
CA ARG A 163 -2.55 7.90 -15.27
C ARG A 163 -1.56 6.78 -14.91
N PRO A 164 -1.66 6.18 -13.70
CA PRO A 164 -0.79 5.07 -13.35
C PRO A 164 -1.10 3.84 -14.21
N PHE A 165 -0.09 3.00 -14.40
CA PHE A 165 -0.29 1.66 -14.96
C PHE A 165 -0.83 0.74 -13.86
N LEU A 166 -1.93 0.04 -14.15
CA LEU A 166 -2.55 -0.89 -13.22
C LEU A 166 -1.84 -2.24 -13.30
N LEU A 167 -1.28 -2.69 -12.17
CA LEU A 167 -0.66 -4.01 -12.04
C LEU A 167 -1.66 -4.99 -11.44
N LYS A 168 -1.84 -6.12 -12.13
CA LYS A 168 -2.59 -7.24 -11.58
C LYS A 168 -1.69 -8.03 -10.62
N PRO A 169 -2.17 -8.38 -9.42
CA PRO A 169 -1.42 -9.25 -8.54
C PRO A 169 -1.28 -10.66 -9.16
N THR A 170 -0.23 -11.37 -8.77
CA THR A 170 -0.06 -12.78 -9.15
C THR A 170 -1.08 -13.70 -8.50
N GLU A 171 -1.54 -13.35 -7.30
CA GLU A 171 -2.57 -14.10 -6.56
C GLU A 171 -3.91 -13.36 -6.64
N THR A 172 -4.99 -14.13 -6.79
CA THR A 172 -6.35 -13.61 -7.02
C THR A 172 -6.89 -12.76 -5.87
N HIS A 173 -6.33 -12.90 -4.66
CA HIS A 173 -6.83 -12.28 -3.43
C HIS A 173 -6.05 -11.04 -2.98
N HIS A 174 -5.07 -10.59 -3.76
CA HIS A 174 -4.21 -9.49 -3.35
C HIS A 174 -4.70 -8.13 -3.84
N SER A 175 -4.22 -7.09 -3.15
CA SER A 175 -4.52 -5.71 -3.51
C SER A 175 -3.97 -5.35 -4.89
N ILE A 176 -4.58 -4.37 -5.57
CA ILE A 176 -4.10 -3.89 -6.87
C ILE A 176 -2.84 -3.03 -6.69
N GLY A 177 -1.85 -3.25 -7.54
CA GLY A 177 -0.64 -2.43 -7.59
C GLY A 177 -0.76 -1.31 -8.64
N LEU A 178 -0.11 -0.18 -8.37
CA LEU A 178 0.04 0.94 -9.29
C LEU A 178 1.50 1.03 -9.72
N HIS A 179 1.74 1.33 -11.00
CA HIS A 179 3.09 1.50 -11.54
C HIS A 179 3.23 2.83 -12.26
N VAL A 180 4.36 3.50 -12.03
CA VAL A 180 4.71 4.79 -12.63
C VAL A 180 6.14 4.75 -13.13
N ASP A 181 6.34 5.28 -14.34
CA ASP A 181 7.65 5.30 -15.01
C ASP A 181 8.05 6.70 -15.53
N GLN A 182 7.07 7.51 -15.92
CA GLN A 182 7.30 8.82 -16.53
C GLN A 182 7.23 9.95 -15.50
N VAL A 183 8.07 10.98 -15.66
CA VAL A 183 8.11 12.15 -14.75
C VAL A 183 6.77 12.89 -14.70
N GLN A 184 6.03 12.91 -15.81
CA GLN A 184 4.72 13.59 -15.88
C GLN A 184 3.59 12.84 -15.16
N GLN A 185 3.80 11.56 -14.82
CA GLN A 185 2.81 10.73 -14.14
C GLN A 185 2.83 10.91 -12.63
N MET A 186 3.90 11.48 -12.05
CA MET A 186 4.02 11.60 -10.60
C MET A 186 4.84 12.80 -10.19
N TRP A 187 4.41 13.44 -9.10
CA TRP A 187 5.18 14.48 -8.44
C TRP A 187 4.94 14.47 -6.93
N VAL A 188 5.95 14.90 -6.17
CA VAL A 188 5.89 14.98 -4.71
C VAL A 188 5.40 16.37 -4.31
N ILE A 189 4.22 16.44 -3.69
CA ILE A 189 3.62 17.72 -3.27
C ILE A 189 4.38 18.31 -2.08
N GLY A 190 4.77 17.46 -1.12
CA GLY A 190 5.40 17.89 0.13
C GLY A 190 5.38 16.81 1.20
N GLN A 191 5.54 17.20 2.46
CA GLN A 191 5.43 16.30 3.62
C GLN A 191 4.09 16.47 4.34
N SER A 192 3.46 15.36 4.71
CA SER A 192 2.25 15.33 5.53
C SER A 192 2.54 15.81 6.95
N LEU A 193 1.64 16.64 7.48
CA LEU A 193 1.65 17.06 8.88
C LEU A 193 1.03 16.01 9.80
N ASP A 194 0.18 15.14 9.25
CA ASP A 194 -0.74 14.27 10.00
C ASP A 194 -0.22 12.84 10.21
N LEU A 195 0.86 12.46 9.52
CA LEU A 195 1.47 11.14 9.67
C LEU A 195 2.35 11.12 10.92
N ALA A 196 1.98 10.32 11.92
CA ALA A 196 2.81 10.02 13.09
C ALA A 196 2.98 8.53 13.30
N GLN A 197 4.01 8.17 14.06
CA GLN A 197 4.19 6.82 14.57
C GLN A 197 3.31 6.61 15.80
N CYS A 198 2.75 5.41 15.94
CA CYS A 198 1.93 5.06 17.10
C CYS A 198 2.70 5.22 18.42
N GLY A 199 2.07 5.89 19.39
CA GLY A 199 2.66 6.18 20.70
C GLY A 199 2.74 4.99 21.68
N SER A 200 2.18 3.83 21.32
CA SER A 200 2.18 2.64 22.18
C SER A 200 3.45 1.79 22.05
N PHE A 201 3.63 0.93 23.05
CA PHE A 201 4.71 -0.06 23.12
C PHE A 201 4.14 -1.46 22.90
N VAL A 202 4.80 -2.25 22.05
CA VAL A 202 4.46 -3.66 21.81
C VAL A 202 4.97 -4.52 22.96
N ARG A 203 6.17 -4.18 23.46
CA ARG A 203 6.83 -4.75 24.65
C ARG A 203 7.48 -3.58 25.40
N LYS A 204 7.84 -3.76 26.68
CA LYS A 204 8.35 -2.68 27.56
C LYS A 204 9.37 -1.75 26.87
N ASP A 205 10.24 -2.30 26.02
CA ASP A 205 11.31 -1.53 25.36
C ASP A 205 11.12 -1.35 23.84
N VAL A 206 10.05 -1.88 23.24
CA VAL A 206 9.85 -1.86 21.78
C VAL A 206 8.63 -1.01 21.43
N ARG A 207 8.87 0.17 20.83
CA ARG A 207 7.81 1.03 20.30
C ARG A 207 7.12 0.41 19.09
N CYS A 208 5.83 0.70 18.95
CA CYS A 208 5.08 0.29 17.78
C CYS A 208 5.64 0.94 16.51
N THR A 209 5.81 0.16 15.45
CA THR A 209 6.30 0.65 14.14
C THR A 209 5.17 1.01 13.18
N GLU A 210 3.91 0.93 13.61
CA GLU A 210 2.76 1.26 12.76
C GLU A 210 2.53 2.77 12.72
N TRP A 211 2.19 3.28 11.53
CA TRP A 211 1.88 4.68 11.30
C TRP A 211 0.40 4.98 11.44
N THR A 212 0.07 6.13 12.03
CA THR A 212 -1.28 6.57 12.40
C THR A 212 -1.54 8.01 12.00
N ASP A 213 -2.83 8.33 11.85
CA ASP A 213 -3.29 9.70 11.61
C ASP A 213 -3.47 10.39 12.96
N ILE A 214 -2.67 11.41 13.25
CA ILE A 214 -2.75 12.19 14.50
C ILE A 214 -4.16 12.79 14.69
N ARG A 215 -4.90 13.08 13.60
CA ARG A 215 -6.27 13.61 13.68
C ARG A 215 -7.27 12.58 14.18
N SER A 216 -6.99 11.29 13.92
CA SER A 216 -7.83 10.19 14.37
C SER A 216 -7.41 9.68 15.75
N GLY A 217 -6.15 9.92 16.15
CA GLY A 217 -5.60 9.63 17.47
C GLY A 217 -4.14 9.19 17.44
N ASP A 218 -3.54 9.09 18.61
CA ASP A 218 -2.10 8.77 18.78
C ASP A 218 -1.79 7.26 18.71
N TYR A 219 -2.84 6.42 18.67
CA TYR A 219 -2.73 4.97 18.77
C TYR A 219 -3.21 4.26 17.51
N CYS A 220 -2.53 3.17 17.14
CA CYS A 220 -2.92 2.37 16.00
C CYS A 220 -4.09 1.45 16.33
N ASP A 221 -4.82 1.05 15.30
CA ASP A 221 -5.97 0.17 15.37
C ASP A 221 -5.73 -1.07 16.25
N LYS A 222 -4.57 -1.73 16.13
CA LYS A 222 -4.21 -2.91 16.94
C LYS A 222 -4.09 -2.60 18.43
N HIS A 223 -3.55 -1.44 18.78
CA HIS A 223 -3.44 -1.02 20.18
C HIS A 223 -4.79 -0.55 20.72
N LEU A 224 -5.61 0.11 19.89
CA LEU A 224 -6.98 0.46 20.23
C LEU A 224 -7.84 -0.80 20.47
N GLU A 225 -7.74 -1.81 19.62
CA GLU A 225 -8.39 -3.12 19.81
C GLU A 225 -8.00 -3.76 21.14
N ARG A 226 -6.70 -3.78 21.45
CA ARG A 226 -6.19 -4.37 22.70
C ARG A 226 -6.75 -3.63 23.91
N VAL A 227 -6.74 -2.30 23.89
CA VAL A 227 -7.28 -1.47 24.98
C VAL A 227 -8.77 -1.71 25.14
N CYS A 228 -9.55 -1.74 24.06
CA CYS A 228 -10.97 -1.99 24.12
C CYS A 228 -11.30 -3.42 24.59
N ASN A 229 -10.56 -4.43 24.13
CA ASN A 229 -10.76 -5.82 24.55
C ASN A 229 -10.33 -6.02 26.02
N TYR A 230 -9.29 -5.34 26.50
CA TYR A 230 -8.92 -5.35 27.92
C TYR A 230 -9.98 -4.65 28.79
N SER A 231 -10.48 -3.49 28.34
CA SER A 231 -11.45 -2.70 29.10
C SER A 231 -12.80 -3.40 29.27
N LYS A 232 -13.21 -4.27 28.33
CA LYS A 232 -14.40 -5.12 28.49
C LYS A 232 -14.35 -6.00 29.73
N ASN A 233 -13.17 -6.53 30.04
CA ASN A 233 -13.01 -7.43 31.19
C ASN A 233 -13.14 -6.67 32.52
N GLY A 234 -12.89 -5.36 32.53
CA GLY A 234 -13.01 -4.51 33.71
C GLY A 234 -14.33 -3.73 33.83
N ARG A 235 -15.13 -3.64 32.76
CA ARG A 235 -16.36 -2.83 32.71
C ARG A 235 -17.49 -3.58 32.03
N MET A 236 -18.49 -3.96 32.83
CA MET A 236 -19.63 -4.75 32.38
C MET A 236 -20.47 -4.00 31.33
N GLU A 237 -20.48 -2.65 31.35
CA GLU A 237 -21.16 -1.85 30.31
C GLU A 237 -20.56 -2.00 28.89
N LEU A 238 -19.27 -2.31 28.79
CA LEU A 238 -18.59 -2.56 27.52
C LEU A 238 -18.73 -4.02 27.07
N ALA A 239 -18.93 -4.93 28.02
CA ALA A 239 -19.17 -6.36 27.76
C ALA A 239 -20.56 -6.61 27.16
N GLY A 240 -21.56 -5.79 27.51
CA GLY A 240 -22.94 -5.90 27.00
C GLY A 240 -23.15 -5.52 25.53
N GLY A 241 -22.12 -4.99 24.84
CA GLY A 241 -22.17 -4.76 23.39
C GLY A 241 -23.09 -3.62 22.93
N GLY A 242 -23.48 -2.70 23.83
CA GLY A 242 -24.31 -1.54 23.49
C GLY A 242 -23.57 -0.34 22.91
N PHE A 243 -22.24 -0.39 22.82
CA PHE A 243 -21.42 0.71 22.31
C PHE A 243 -20.95 0.44 20.87
N ASP A 244 -21.46 1.23 19.91
CA ASP A 244 -20.95 1.24 18.55
C ASP A 244 -19.65 2.05 18.48
N ILE A 245 -18.52 1.34 18.42
CA ILE A 245 -17.20 1.94 18.27
C ILE A 245 -16.92 2.13 16.78
N ARG A 246 -17.00 3.38 16.30
CA ARG A 246 -16.91 3.74 14.87
C ARG A 246 -15.70 3.16 14.11
N TRP A 247 -14.57 2.95 14.77
CA TRP A 247 -13.34 2.42 14.17
C TRP A 247 -13.24 0.88 14.20
N ALA A 248 -14.04 0.21 15.03
CA ALA A 248 -14.06 -1.25 15.19
C ALA A 248 -15.30 -1.88 14.55
N THR A 249 -15.24 -3.17 14.26
CA THR A 249 -16.41 -4.03 14.10
C THR A 249 -16.49 -4.99 15.27
N GLN A 250 -17.70 -5.23 15.74
CA GLN A 250 -18.00 -6.20 16.76
C GLN A 250 -18.15 -7.59 16.14
N LYS A 251 -17.38 -8.57 16.60
CA LYS A 251 -17.54 -9.98 16.24
C LYS A 251 -18.01 -10.75 17.47
N ARG A 252 -19.17 -11.39 17.39
CA ARG A 252 -19.66 -12.30 18.42
C ARG A 252 -19.01 -13.67 18.19
N GLN A 253 -18.35 -14.21 19.20
CA GLN A 253 -17.82 -15.57 19.18
C GLN A 253 -18.94 -16.57 19.54
N SER A 254 -18.70 -17.85 19.25
CA SER A 254 -19.59 -18.97 19.62
C SER A 254 -19.93 -18.97 21.10
N ASP A 255 -19.00 -18.48 21.92
CA ASP A 255 -19.07 -18.52 23.38
C ASP A 255 -19.88 -17.35 23.96
N GLY A 256 -20.57 -16.57 23.10
CA GLY A 256 -21.33 -15.39 23.49
C GLY A 256 -20.49 -14.15 23.78
N THR A 257 -19.16 -14.28 23.80
CA THR A 257 -18.23 -13.17 24.02
C THR A 257 -18.14 -12.26 22.80
N ILE A 258 -17.92 -10.97 23.06
CA ILE A 258 -17.82 -9.94 22.05
C ILE A 258 -16.35 -9.56 21.86
N LEU A 259 -15.82 -9.73 20.65
CA LEU A 259 -14.48 -9.28 20.25
C LEU A 259 -14.59 -8.01 19.40
N TYR A 260 -13.76 -7.00 19.69
CA TYR A 260 -13.61 -5.84 18.80
C TYR A 260 -12.42 -6.07 17.89
N GLU A 261 -12.63 -5.81 16.60
CA GLU A 261 -11.66 -5.99 15.54
C GLU A 261 -11.67 -4.74 14.64
N SER A 262 -10.52 -4.24 14.21
CA SER A 262 -10.46 -3.01 13.42
C SER A 262 -10.99 -3.20 12.01
N LYS A 263 -11.59 -2.13 11.48
CA LYS A 263 -12.06 -2.10 10.09
C LYS A 263 -10.93 -2.21 9.07
N ARG A 264 -9.70 -1.79 9.42
CA ARG A 264 -8.53 -1.89 8.53
C ARG A 264 -8.08 -3.33 8.30
N GLU A 265 -8.20 -4.17 9.32
CA GLU A 265 -7.73 -5.56 9.22
C GLU A 265 -8.61 -6.43 8.30
N LYS A 266 -9.87 -6.04 8.04
CA LYS A 266 -10.76 -6.75 7.12
C LYS A 266 -10.32 -6.75 5.66
N ARG A 267 -9.45 -5.81 5.24
CA ARG A 267 -8.88 -5.82 3.89
C ARG A 267 -7.79 -6.86 3.69
N VAL A 268 -7.28 -7.44 4.76
CA VAL A 268 -6.49 -8.66 4.70
C VAL A 268 -7.51 -9.79 4.87
N ASP A 269 -7.89 -10.42 3.76
CA ASP A 269 -9.06 -11.31 3.67
C ASP A 269 -9.20 -12.26 4.87
N PRO A 270 -10.41 -12.52 5.39
CA PRO A 270 -10.66 -13.45 6.51
C PRO A 270 -10.07 -14.85 6.29
N MET A 271 -9.96 -15.29 5.03
CA MET A 271 -9.37 -16.56 4.63
C MET A 271 -7.87 -16.64 5.00
N SER A 272 -7.17 -15.51 4.97
CA SER A 272 -5.75 -15.42 5.35
C SER A 272 -5.51 -15.60 6.86
N ARG A 273 -6.57 -15.48 7.69
CA ARG A 273 -6.51 -15.69 9.14
C ARG A 273 -6.82 -17.12 9.56
N LEU A 274 -7.54 -17.88 8.75
CA LEU A 274 -7.76 -19.31 9.00
C LEU A 274 -6.45 -20.11 8.89
N PHE A 275 -5.46 -19.59 8.15
CA PHE A 275 -4.15 -20.21 7.96
C PHE A 275 -2.99 -19.45 8.66
N SER A 276 -3.28 -18.41 9.45
CA SER A 276 -2.24 -17.57 10.08
C SER A 276 -1.55 -18.17 11.30
N SER A 277 -1.91 -19.39 11.71
CA SER A 277 -1.19 -20.14 12.74
C SER A 277 0.10 -20.78 12.21
N MET A 278 0.32 -20.82 10.89
CA MET A 278 1.60 -21.20 10.29
C MET A 278 2.46 -19.98 9.96
N PRO A 279 3.78 -20.02 10.23
CA PRO A 279 4.68 -18.96 9.79
C PRO A 279 4.58 -18.83 8.26
N ARG A 280 4.22 -17.63 7.77
CA ARG A 280 4.09 -17.35 6.34
C ARG A 280 5.39 -17.75 5.64
N SER A 281 5.31 -18.78 4.81
CA SER A 281 6.39 -19.15 3.89
C SER A 281 6.66 -17.96 2.98
N SER A 282 7.91 -17.78 2.54
CA SER A 282 8.32 -16.71 1.62
C SER A 282 7.57 -16.70 0.27
N LYS A 283 6.70 -17.69 0.03
CA LYS A 283 5.89 -17.89 -1.17
C LYS A 283 4.64 -16.99 -1.25
N ASP A 284 4.04 -16.58 -0.13
CA ASP A 284 2.75 -15.84 -0.13
C ASP A 284 2.95 -14.31 -0.08
N LYS A 285 4.00 -13.81 -0.75
CA LYS A 285 4.28 -12.38 -0.80
C LYS A 285 3.53 -11.76 -1.96
N GLU A 286 2.75 -10.71 -1.70
CA GLU A 286 2.12 -9.92 -2.76
C GLU A 286 3.20 -9.47 -3.76
N ALA A 287 3.12 -10.00 -4.98
CA ALA A 287 4.11 -9.76 -6.02
C ALA A 287 3.43 -9.34 -7.33
N TYR A 288 4.10 -8.47 -8.06
CA TYR A 288 3.59 -7.88 -9.29
C TYR A 288 4.63 -7.94 -10.40
N TYR A 289 4.16 -8.11 -11.63
CA TYR A 289 5.01 -8.09 -12.79
C TYR A 289 5.28 -6.65 -13.22
N LEU A 290 6.53 -6.20 -13.07
CA LEU A 290 6.99 -4.90 -13.53
C LEU A 290 7.68 -5.03 -14.89
N LYS A 291 7.26 -4.18 -15.84
CA LYS A 291 7.88 -4.11 -17.17
C LYS A 291 9.38 -3.82 -17.04
N GLY A 292 10.22 -4.73 -17.53
CA GLY A 292 11.68 -4.59 -17.53
C GLY A 292 12.40 -5.01 -16.24
N LYS A 293 11.69 -5.25 -15.12
CA LYS A 293 12.29 -5.70 -13.85
C LYS A 293 11.85 -7.10 -13.42
N GLY A 294 10.76 -7.63 -14.00
CA GLY A 294 10.24 -8.97 -13.68
C GLY A 294 9.31 -8.96 -12.47
N LEU A 295 9.29 -10.05 -11.71
CA LEU A 295 8.38 -10.20 -10.57
C LEU A 295 8.97 -9.53 -9.32
N VAL A 296 8.25 -8.55 -8.77
CA VAL A 296 8.71 -7.74 -7.63
C VAL A 296 7.69 -7.83 -6.51
N ALA A 297 8.15 -8.19 -5.31
CA ALA A 297 7.31 -8.23 -4.11
C ALA A 297 7.12 -6.83 -3.51
N VAL A 298 6.13 -6.69 -2.61
CA VAL A 298 5.93 -5.46 -1.81
C VAL A 298 7.15 -5.13 -0.95
N ASP A 299 7.92 -6.12 -0.54
CA ASP A 299 9.19 -5.94 0.22
C ASP A 299 10.35 -5.42 -0.65
N GLY A 300 10.12 -5.18 -1.95
CA GLY A 300 11.17 -4.77 -2.89
C GLY A 300 12.07 -5.90 -3.38
N THR A 301 11.87 -7.14 -2.90
CA THR A 301 12.65 -8.30 -3.35
C THR A 301 12.27 -8.69 -4.77
N LEU A 302 13.26 -8.78 -5.66
CA LEU A 302 13.10 -9.33 -7.00
C LEU A 302 13.03 -10.86 -6.92
N ILE A 303 11.86 -11.41 -7.22
CA ILE A 303 11.69 -12.87 -7.32
C ILE A 303 12.17 -13.25 -8.72
N LYS A 304 13.47 -13.55 -8.82
CA LYS A 304 13.97 -14.26 -9.99
C LYS A 304 13.26 -15.61 -9.99
N LYS A 305 12.60 -15.96 -11.09
CA LYS A 305 12.23 -17.36 -11.36
C LYS A 305 13.52 -18.14 -11.58
N THR A 306 14.32 -18.34 -10.53
CA THR A 306 15.26 -19.44 -10.51
C THR A 306 14.39 -20.66 -10.60
N ALA A 307 14.38 -21.30 -11.79
CA ALA A 307 13.96 -22.67 -11.88
C ALA A 307 14.63 -23.40 -10.70
N PRO A 308 13.90 -24.24 -9.94
CA PRO A 308 14.56 -25.05 -8.92
C PRO A 308 15.77 -25.67 -9.61
N PRO A 309 16.97 -25.62 -9.01
CA PRO A 309 18.14 -26.22 -9.62
C PRO A 309 17.70 -27.62 -10.01
N LYS A 310 17.79 -27.96 -11.31
CA LYS A 310 17.53 -29.32 -11.77
C LYS A 310 18.59 -30.14 -11.07
N ARG A 311 18.27 -30.66 -9.88
CA ARG A 311 19.15 -31.55 -9.14
C ARG A 311 19.26 -32.75 -10.05
N GLU A 312 20.39 -32.86 -10.74
CA GLU A 312 20.68 -34.07 -11.46
C GLU A 312 20.70 -35.18 -10.42
N PRO A 313 19.95 -36.27 -10.64
CA PRO A 313 19.94 -37.36 -9.68
C PRO A 313 21.37 -37.87 -9.52
N THR A 314 21.77 -38.08 -8.27
CA THR A 314 23.11 -38.61 -7.95
C THR A 314 23.30 -39.99 -8.58
N ALA A 315 24.53 -40.45 -8.74
CA ALA A 315 24.79 -41.76 -9.36
C ALA A 315 24.02 -42.90 -8.64
N ALA A 316 23.98 -42.85 -7.30
CA ALA A 316 23.20 -43.77 -6.47
C ALA A 316 21.68 -43.69 -6.74
N GLU A 317 21.11 -42.48 -6.80
CA GLU A 317 19.69 -42.29 -7.12
C GLU A 317 19.35 -42.78 -8.55
N ARG A 318 20.30 -42.70 -9.48
CA ARG A 318 20.14 -43.26 -10.84
C ARG A 318 20.17 -44.77 -10.82
N GLU A 319 21.07 -45.38 -10.05
CA GLU A 319 21.16 -46.83 -9.89
C GLU A 319 19.91 -47.41 -9.23
N GLU A 320 19.45 -46.81 -8.12
CA GLU A 320 18.20 -47.17 -7.44
C GLU A 320 16.99 -47.04 -8.38
N LEU A 321 16.94 -45.97 -9.18
CA LEU A 321 15.87 -45.78 -10.16
C LEU A 321 15.96 -46.81 -11.29
N THR A 322 17.17 -47.22 -11.72
CA THR A 322 17.34 -48.30 -12.69
C THR A 322 16.94 -49.66 -12.13
N GLU A 323 17.20 -49.92 -10.85
CA GLU A 323 16.83 -51.14 -10.15
C GLU A 323 15.31 -51.20 -9.91
N PHE A 324 14.71 -50.10 -9.44
CA PHE A 324 13.27 -49.96 -9.28
C PHE A 324 12.51 -50.13 -10.59
N LEU A 325 13.09 -49.63 -11.68
CA LEU A 325 12.53 -49.79 -13.01
C LEU A 325 12.81 -51.17 -13.59
N LYS A 326 13.78 -51.98 -13.13
CA LYS A 326 13.94 -53.35 -13.63
C LYS A 326 12.76 -54.21 -13.15
N GLY A 327 12.08 -54.89 -14.08
CA GLY A 327 11.03 -55.88 -13.76
C GLY A 327 9.58 -55.37 -13.67
N ARG A 328 9.31 -54.07 -13.57
CA ARG A 328 7.92 -53.53 -13.66
C ARG A 328 7.39 -53.59 -15.11
N ARG A 329 6.07 -53.70 -15.33
CA ARG A 329 5.47 -53.65 -16.68
C ARG A 329 4.45 -52.52 -16.85
N ASP A 330 4.50 -51.53 -15.98
CA ASP A 330 3.61 -50.38 -16.09
C ASP A 330 3.99 -49.52 -17.30
N PRO A 331 3.02 -48.99 -18.08
CA PRO A 331 3.30 -48.20 -19.28
C PRO A 331 4.13 -46.94 -18.99
N GLY A 332 4.01 -46.38 -17.78
CA GLY A 332 4.86 -45.28 -17.32
C GLY A 332 6.32 -45.70 -17.09
N ALA A 333 6.55 -46.91 -16.56
CA ALA A 333 7.89 -47.44 -16.34
C ALA A 333 8.60 -47.76 -17.67
N GLU A 334 7.89 -48.33 -18.64
CA GLU A 334 8.42 -48.56 -20.00
C GLU A 334 8.82 -47.26 -20.71
N MET A 335 8.00 -46.21 -20.58
CA MET A 335 8.29 -44.91 -21.17
C MET A 335 9.57 -44.30 -20.57
N ILE A 336 9.72 -44.35 -19.25
CA ILE A 336 10.91 -43.84 -18.55
C ILE A 336 12.15 -44.64 -18.93
N ARG A 337 12.05 -45.98 -19.07
CA ARG A 337 13.15 -46.82 -19.57
C ARG A 337 13.61 -46.42 -20.97
N LYS A 338 12.67 -46.20 -21.90
CA LYS A 338 12.96 -45.78 -23.28
C LYS A 338 13.64 -44.41 -23.32
N ILE A 339 13.16 -43.46 -22.51
CA ILE A 339 13.75 -42.11 -22.42
C ILE A 339 15.16 -42.15 -21.81
N LYS A 340 15.44 -43.08 -20.88
CA LYS A 340 16.73 -43.20 -20.18
C LYS A 340 17.70 -44.21 -20.79
N GLY A 341 17.30 -44.95 -21.82
CA GLY A 341 18.17 -45.90 -22.53
C GLY A 341 18.56 -47.15 -21.71
N ILE A 342 17.76 -47.53 -20.71
CA ILE A 342 18.04 -48.71 -19.87
C ILE A 342 17.69 -49.96 -20.68
N LYS A 343 18.69 -50.82 -20.96
CA LYS A 343 18.50 -52.11 -21.64
C LYS A 343 17.94 -53.13 -20.65
N GLU A 344 16.93 -53.89 -21.07
CA GLU A 344 16.42 -55.02 -20.30
C GLU A 344 17.21 -56.29 -20.61
N ASP A 345 17.55 -57.04 -19.56
CA ASP A 345 17.95 -58.46 -19.63
C ASP A 345 16.74 -59.38 -19.38
N SER A 346 15.54 -58.95 -19.73
CA SER A 346 14.38 -59.85 -19.69
C SER A 346 14.47 -60.82 -20.87
N PRO A 347 14.14 -62.11 -20.69
CA PRO A 347 14.01 -63.02 -21.82
C PRO A 347 12.96 -62.43 -22.77
N ARG A 348 13.40 -62.07 -23.98
CA ARG A 348 12.50 -61.70 -25.07
C ARG A 348 11.39 -62.74 -25.11
N THR A 349 10.15 -62.28 -25.16
CA THR A 349 8.98 -63.09 -25.52
C THR A 349 9.39 -64.17 -26.51
N VAL A 350 9.11 -65.43 -26.17
CA VAL A 350 9.53 -66.66 -26.87
C VAL A 350 9.01 -66.74 -28.32
N LEU A 351 8.27 -65.73 -28.77
CA LEU A 351 7.75 -65.60 -30.13
C LEU A 351 8.55 -64.54 -30.89
N SER A 352 9.09 -64.95 -32.03
CA SER A 352 9.78 -64.06 -32.96
C SER A 352 8.87 -62.92 -33.41
N LYS A 353 9.44 -61.76 -33.77
CA LYS A 353 8.67 -60.63 -34.33
C LYS A 353 7.78 -61.03 -35.50
N GLU A 354 8.25 -61.98 -36.32
CA GLU A 354 7.48 -62.54 -37.43
C GLU A 354 6.25 -63.35 -36.98
N ALA A 355 6.31 -64.01 -35.83
CA ALA A 355 5.17 -64.73 -35.26
C ALA A 355 4.13 -63.77 -34.66
N LEU A 356 4.56 -62.63 -34.10
CA LEU A 356 3.67 -61.59 -33.59
C LEU A 356 2.97 -60.82 -34.73
N ASP A 357 3.67 -60.54 -35.82
CA ASP A 357 3.08 -59.93 -37.02
C ASP A 357 2.05 -60.84 -37.70
N LYS A 358 2.27 -62.17 -37.68
CA LYS A 358 1.29 -63.17 -38.15
C LYS A 358 0.06 -63.28 -37.25
N MET A 359 0.20 -63.03 -35.95
CA MET A 359 -0.92 -63.04 -35.00
C MET A 359 -1.67 -61.70 -34.89
N GLY A 360 -1.21 -60.64 -35.58
CA GLY A 360 -1.88 -59.33 -35.58
C GLY A 360 -1.82 -58.59 -34.24
N ILE A 361 -0.96 -59.03 -33.31
CA ILE A 361 -0.80 -58.44 -31.98
C ILE A 361 0.55 -57.70 -31.95
N GLY A 362 0.51 -56.43 -32.33
CA GLY A 362 1.69 -55.56 -32.35
C GLY A 362 1.53 -54.37 -33.31
N ILE A 363 2.29 -53.30 -33.06
CA ILE A 363 2.41 -52.17 -34.00
C ILE A 363 3.13 -52.70 -35.23
N LYS A 364 2.40 -52.96 -36.32
CA LYS A 364 3.00 -53.31 -37.62
C LYS A 364 4.09 -52.29 -37.94
N SER A 365 5.32 -52.77 -38.18
CA SER A 365 6.34 -51.91 -38.78
C SER A 365 5.82 -51.48 -40.14
N LEU A 366 5.63 -50.17 -40.29
CA LEU A 366 5.16 -49.57 -41.53
C LEU A 366 6.15 -49.95 -42.64
N THR A 367 5.62 -50.32 -43.80
CA THR A 367 6.47 -50.52 -44.97
C THR A 367 7.13 -49.19 -45.31
N LYS A 368 8.31 -49.23 -45.96
CA LYS A 368 9.05 -48.01 -46.34
C LYS A 368 8.18 -47.03 -47.15
N GLU A 369 7.20 -47.53 -47.89
CA GLU A 369 6.24 -46.72 -48.64
C GLU A 369 5.23 -46.02 -47.72
N GLU A 370 4.72 -46.69 -46.70
CA GLU A 370 3.79 -46.10 -45.72
C GLU A 370 4.48 -45.06 -44.82
N GLU A 371 5.75 -45.25 -44.48
CA GLU A 371 6.55 -44.24 -43.77
C GLU A 371 6.74 -42.98 -44.61
N GLN A 372 7.02 -43.14 -45.91
CA GLN A 372 7.11 -42.02 -46.84
C GLN A 372 5.76 -41.32 -47.01
N ALA A 373 4.65 -42.06 -47.06
CA ALA A 373 3.31 -41.49 -47.13
C ALA A 373 2.96 -40.67 -45.87
N LYS A 374 3.29 -41.17 -44.68
CA LYS A 374 3.11 -40.43 -43.42
C LYS A 374 4.00 -39.19 -43.35
N LYS A 375 5.22 -39.26 -43.87
CA LYS A 375 6.11 -38.08 -43.91
C LYS A 375 5.55 -36.99 -44.83
N ARG A 376 5.00 -37.37 -45.99
CA ARG A 376 4.35 -36.43 -46.92
C ARG A 376 3.11 -35.79 -46.32
N SER A 377 2.28 -36.54 -45.60
CA SER A 377 1.08 -35.98 -44.96
C SER A 377 1.41 -35.03 -43.81
N PHE A 378 2.45 -35.34 -43.01
CA PHE A 378 2.92 -34.43 -41.97
C PHE A 378 3.46 -33.11 -42.54
N GLU A 379 4.22 -33.17 -43.63
CA GLU A 379 4.76 -31.97 -44.28
C GLU A 379 3.67 -31.11 -44.95
N ALA A 380 2.60 -31.73 -45.44
CA ALA A 380 1.43 -31.03 -45.96
C ALA A 380 0.66 -30.30 -44.84
N LEU A 381 0.52 -30.93 -43.67
CA LEU A 381 -0.14 -30.33 -42.50
C LEU A 381 0.66 -29.17 -41.92
N SER A 382 1.98 -29.27 -41.84
CA SER A 382 2.81 -28.16 -41.35
C SER A 382 2.76 -26.95 -42.27
N LYS A 383 2.78 -27.16 -43.60
CA LYS A 383 2.63 -26.07 -44.58
C LYS A 383 1.25 -25.40 -44.54
N ALA A 384 0.21 -26.13 -44.14
CA ALA A 384 -1.12 -25.57 -43.95
C ALA A 384 -1.17 -24.68 -42.70
N SER A 385 -0.56 -25.08 -41.57
CA SER A 385 -0.57 -24.25 -40.36
C SER A 385 0.23 -22.96 -40.50
N ASP A 386 1.29 -22.97 -41.31
CA ASP A 386 2.10 -21.78 -41.56
C ASP A 386 1.36 -20.73 -42.41
N LYS A 387 0.43 -21.13 -43.29
CA LYS A 387 -0.39 -20.21 -44.10
C LYS A 387 -1.47 -19.50 -43.27
N ASP A 388 -2.10 -20.20 -42.32
CA ASP A 388 -3.11 -19.61 -41.44
C ASP A 388 -2.54 -18.51 -40.53
N HIS A 389 -1.21 -18.49 -40.32
CA HIS A 389 -0.54 -17.50 -39.49
C HIS A 389 -0.22 -16.19 -40.23
N ASP A 390 -0.19 -16.18 -41.57
CA ASP A 390 0.15 -15.00 -42.39
C ASP A 390 -1.10 -14.24 -42.90
N ASP A 391 -2.27 -14.90 -42.94
CA ASP A 391 -3.55 -14.31 -43.37
C ASP A 391 -4.30 -13.52 -42.28
N GLN A 392 -3.76 -13.39 -41.05
CA GLN A 392 -4.31 -12.51 -40.00
C GLN A 392 -3.96 -11.01 -40.19
N LYS A 393 -3.98 -10.51 -41.43
CA LYS A 393 -3.95 -9.06 -41.70
C LYS A 393 -5.30 -8.43 -41.35
N LYS A 394 -5.31 -7.75 -40.21
CA LYS A 394 -6.29 -6.79 -39.62
C LYS A 394 -7.55 -6.48 -40.45
N PRO A 395 -8.77 -6.59 -39.86
CA PRO A 395 -9.99 -6.16 -40.54
C PRO A 395 -9.96 -4.64 -40.82
N ARG A 396 -10.20 -4.28 -42.09
CA ARG A 396 -10.53 -2.91 -42.49
C ARG A 396 -11.94 -2.59 -42.01
N TYR A 397 -12.06 -1.62 -41.10
CA TYR A 397 -13.35 -1.02 -40.77
C TYR A 397 -13.89 -0.28 -41.99
N VAL A 398 -15.11 -0.63 -42.41
CA VAL A 398 -15.93 0.16 -43.31
C VAL A 398 -16.78 1.07 -42.42
N TYR A 399 -16.63 2.39 -42.57
CA TYR A 399 -17.56 3.36 -41.99
C TYR A 399 -18.83 3.35 -42.85
N LEU A 400 -19.97 3.09 -42.20
CA LEU A 400 -21.30 3.45 -42.68
C LEU A 400 -21.87 4.53 -41.77
#